data_AF-A0A943QW89-F1
#
_entry.id   AF-A0A943QW89-F1
#
_cell.length_a   1.000
_cell.length_b   1.000
_cell.length_c   1.000
_cell.angle_alpha   90.00
_cell.angle_beta   90.00
_cell.angle_gamma   90.00
#
_symmetry.space_group_name_H-M   'P 1'
#
loop_
_entity.id
_entity.type
_entity.pdbx_description
1 polymer ?
#
loop_
_entity_poly.entity_id
_entity_poly.type
_entity_poly.pdbx_seq_one_letter_code
_entity_poly.pdbx_strand_id
1 'polypeptide(L)'
;MQQQLSIFDELDTPAPSKPQAAPHCDLDALADIALVYTTTEKANSTGIRFATSVDDAQKFCSDDRTRGVLHGTQWAFMWTKASTWIQVLSSTDAPVMDLDGMTDDGSRDGLIAELGVSKIDLTEFPRVFGPLGVRVKNAPKRKATR
;
A
#
# COMPACT_ATOMS: atom_id res chain seq x y z
N MET A 1 -55.30 47.27 -15.33
CA MET A 1 -55.68 45.83 -15.35
C MET A 1 -55.35 45.32 -16.75
N GLN A 2 -54.52 44.31 -17.00
CA GLN A 2 -53.95 43.26 -16.17
C GLN A 2 -52.46 43.09 -16.54
N GLN A 3 -51.65 42.88 -15.52
CA GLN A 3 -50.32 42.28 -15.62
C GLN A 3 -50.51 40.80 -15.99
N GLN A 4 -49.69 40.28 -16.90
CA GLN A 4 -49.43 38.85 -16.98
C GLN A 4 -47.92 38.64 -16.83
N LEU A 5 -47.54 38.24 -15.62
CA LEU A 5 -46.20 37.83 -15.22
C LEU A 5 -45.93 36.44 -15.81
N SER A 6 -44.87 36.31 -16.60
CA SER A 6 -44.39 35.02 -17.09
C SER A 6 -43.67 34.29 -15.95
N ILE A 7 -44.28 33.18 -15.53
CA ILE A 7 -44.00 32.35 -14.35
C ILE A 7 -43.05 31.17 -14.67
N PHE A 8 -42.28 31.21 -15.76
CA PHE A 8 -41.35 30.12 -16.05
C PHE A 8 -40.06 30.30 -15.24
N ASP A 9 -40.13 29.74 -14.03
CA ASP A 9 -39.03 29.29 -13.17
C ASP A 9 -37.80 28.92 -13.99
N GLU A 10 -36.69 29.61 -13.71
CA GLU A 10 -35.36 29.05 -13.89
C GLU A 10 -35.30 27.73 -13.11
N LEU A 11 -35.42 26.62 -13.84
CA LEU A 11 -35.04 25.31 -13.35
C LEU A 11 -33.56 25.40 -12.95
N ASP A 12 -33.37 25.58 -11.66
CA ASP A 12 -32.11 25.52 -10.92
C ASP A 12 -31.47 24.17 -11.23
N THR A 13 -30.73 24.15 -12.34
CA THR A 13 -30.02 22.96 -12.81
C THR A 13 -28.88 22.83 -11.82
N PRO A 14 -28.83 21.78 -10.97
CA PRO A 14 -27.72 21.64 -10.05
C PRO A 14 -26.45 21.61 -10.89
N ALA A 15 -25.57 22.59 -10.64
CA ALA A 15 -24.29 22.69 -11.30
C ALA A 15 -23.64 21.30 -11.29
N PRO A 16 -23.05 20.83 -12.40
CA PRO A 16 -22.40 19.53 -12.43
C PRO A 16 -21.43 19.52 -11.26
N SER A 17 -21.65 18.59 -10.31
CA SER A 17 -20.76 18.38 -9.18
C SER A 17 -19.35 18.39 -9.73
N LYS A 18 -18.54 19.37 -9.31
CA LYS A 18 -17.15 19.48 -9.74
C LYS A 18 -16.56 18.08 -9.70
N PRO A 19 -15.88 17.60 -10.77
CA PRO A 19 -15.16 16.34 -10.69
C PRO A 19 -14.31 16.43 -9.43
N GLN A 20 -14.62 15.60 -8.44
CA GLN A 20 -13.82 15.50 -7.24
C GLN A 20 -12.44 15.14 -7.76
N ALA A 21 -11.49 16.07 -7.61
CA ALA A 21 -10.13 15.87 -8.11
C ALA A 21 -9.70 14.48 -7.64
N ALA A 22 -9.25 13.65 -8.59
CA ALA A 22 -8.74 12.33 -8.23
C ALA A 22 -7.75 12.53 -7.08
N PRO A 23 -7.85 11.75 -5.98
CA PRO A 23 -6.98 11.93 -4.84
C PRO A 23 -5.54 11.89 -5.35
N HIS A 24 -4.83 13.01 -5.24
CA HIS A 24 -3.45 13.11 -5.65
C HIS A 24 -2.63 12.12 -4.81
N CYS A 25 -1.80 11.31 -5.47
CA CYS A 25 -0.89 10.39 -4.79
C CYS A 25 0.07 11.19 -3.88
N ASP A 26 0.06 10.90 -2.58
CA ASP A 26 0.93 11.58 -1.60
C ASP A 26 2.28 10.86 -1.51
N LEU A 27 3.18 11.19 -2.44
CA LEU A 27 4.50 10.57 -2.54
C LEU A 27 5.40 10.84 -1.32
N ASP A 28 5.19 11.95 -0.62
CA ASP A 28 5.97 12.32 0.54
C ASP A 28 5.58 11.43 1.73
N ALA A 29 4.28 11.28 2.01
CA ALA A 29 3.81 10.34 3.04
C ALA A 29 4.17 8.89 2.71
N LEU A 30 4.15 8.51 1.43
CA LEU A 30 4.58 7.18 0.97
C LEU A 30 6.10 6.96 1.09
N ALA A 31 6.90 8.01 1.23
CA ALA A 31 8.35 7.89 1.41
C ALA A 31 8.75 7.43 2.82
N ASP A 32 7.83 7.56 3.78
CA ASP A 32 8.01 7.13 5.18
C ASP A 32 7.55 5.68 5.41
N ILE A 33 6.86 5.08 4.44
CA ILE A 33 6.40 3.70 4.48
C ILE A 33 7.37 2.82 3.69
N ALA A 34 7.85 1.75 4.32
CA ALA A 34 8.66 0.72 3.69
C ALA A 34 7.84 -0.54 3.40
N LEU A 35 8.03 -1.10 2.21
CA LEU A 35 7.51 -2.40 1.80
C LEU A 35 8.61 -3.43 1.99
N VAL A 36 8.38 -4.40 2.86
CA VAL A 36 9.34 -5.47 3.17
C VAL A 36 9.03 -6.70 2.33
N TYR A 37 10.03 -7.23 1.65
CA TYR A 37 9.91 -8.39 0.76
C TYR A 37 11.12 -9.31 0.89
N THR A 38 10.98 -10.55 0.44
CA THR A 38 12.11 -11.49 0.42
C THR A 38 12.66 -11.61 -1.00
N THR A 39 13.97 -11.53 -1.14
CA THR A 39 14.68 -11.74 -2.40
C THR A 39 15.70 -12.87 -2.27
N THR A 40 16.12 -13.44 -3.40
CA THR A 40 17.23 -14.38 -3.50
C THR A 40 18.38 -13.79 -4.31
N GLU A 41 19.56 -14.41 -4.26
CA GLU A 41 20.73 -14.02 -5.08
C GLU A 41 20.43 -13.98 -6.59
N LYS A 42 19.42 -14.73 -7.05
CA LYS A 42 18.97 -14.76 -8.45
C LYS A 42 17.95 -13.66 -8.77
N ALA A 43 17.78 -12.69 -7.87
CA ALA A 43 16.79 -11.62 -7.94
C ALA A 43 15.33 -12.12 -7.99
N ASN A 44 15.06 -13.35 -7.55
CA ASN A 44 13.68 -13.81 -7.42
C ASN A 44 13.08 -13.19 -6.15
N SER A 45 12.08 -12.32 -6.32
CA SER A 45 11.26 -11.83 -5.21
C SER A 45 10.05 -12.74 -5.01
N THR A 46 9.72 -13.02 -3.76
CA THR A 46 8.52 -13.80 -3.40
C THR A 46 7.31 -12.92 -3.06
N GLY A 47 7.38 -11.64 -3.42
CA GLY A 47 6.32 -10.66 -3.16
C GLY A 47 6.50 -9.91 -1.84
N ILE A 48 5.66 -8.90 -1.65
CA ILE A 48 5.62 -8.10 -0.41
C ILE A 48 5.09 -8.99 0.71
N ARG A 49 5.74 -8.93 1.87
CA ARG A 49 5.35 -9.66 3.08
C ARG A 49 4.54 -8.77 4.00
N PHE A 50 5.02 -7.57 4.28
CA PHE A 50 4.31 -6.58 5.10
C PHE A 50 4.84 -5.18 4.79
N ALA A 51 4.19 -4.16 5.36
CA ALA A 51 4.70 -2.80 5.37
C ALA A 51 5.02 -2.34 6.79
N THR A 52 5.89 -1.35 6.93
CA THR A 52 6.26 -0.74 8.23
C THR A 52 6.88 0.64 7.99
N SER A 53 7.38 1.31 9.03
CA SER A 53 8.16 2.55 8.86
C SER A 53 9.53 2.25 8.24
N VAL A 54 10.15 3.24 7.60
CA VAL A 54 11.52 3.07 7.07
C VAL A 54 12.52 2.67 8.16
N ASP A 55 12.42 3.27 9.35
CA ASP A 55 13.32 2.98 10.47
C ASP A 55 13.15 1.54 10.97
N ASP A 56 11.91 1.08 11.09
CA ASP A 56 11.61 -0.29 11.49
C ASP A 56 12.05 -1.31 10.42
N ALA A 57 11.89 -0.97 9.13
CA ALA A 57 12.37 -1.83 8.04
C ALA A 57 13.89 -1.94 8.03
N GLN A 58 14.61 -0.85 8.27
CA GLN A 58 16.07 -0.86 8.43
C GLN A 58 16.48 -1.75 9.60
N LYS A 59 15.80 -1.61 10.75
CA LYS A 59 16.03 -2.43 11.93
C LYS A 59 15.80 -3.91 11.64
N PHE A 60 14.65 -4.25 11.04
CA PHE A 60 14.28 -5.62 10.70
C PHE A 60 15.27 -6.26 9.73
N CYS A 61 15.51 -5.63 8.58
CA CYS A 61 16.37 -6.19 7.53
C CYS A 61 17.87 -6.23 7.89
N SER A 62 18.28 -5.52 8.93
CA SER A 62 19.66 -5.58 9.44
C SER A 62 19.92 -6.76 10.37
N ASP A 63 18.88 -7.42 10.90
CA ASP A 63 19.03 -8.58 11.78
C ASP A 63 19.60 -9.79 11.01
N ASP A 64 20.48 -10.56 11.65
CA ASP A 64 21.10 -11.73 11.00
C ASP A 64 20.11 -12.86 10.73
N ARG A 65 18.97 -12.89 11.43
CA ARG A 65 17.89 -13.88 11.25
C ARG A 65 17.01 -13.57 10.04
N THR A 66 17.16 -12.40 9.42
CA THR A 66 16.42 -12.01 8.20
C THR A 66 17.19 -12.31 6.92
N ARG A 67 18.19 -13.20 6.98
CA ARG A 67 18.93 -13.71 5.83
C ARG A 67 19.33 -15.17 6.06
N GLY A 68 19.66 -15.89 4.99
CA GLY A 68 20.11 -17.28 5.10
C GLY A 68 20.30 -17.97 3.76
N VAL A 69 20.37 -19.30 3.80
CA VAL A 69 20.52 -20.16 2.63
C VAL A 69 19.44 -21.23 2.65
N LEU A 70 18.70 -21.37 1.56
CA LEU A 70 17.69 -22.42 1.36
C LEU A 70 18.03 -23.20 0.09
N HIS A 71 18.24 -24.51 0.22
CA HIS A 71 18.65 -25.39 -0.89
C HIS A 71 19.83 -24.83 -1.72
N GLY A 72 20.84 -24.29 -1.03
CA GLY A 72 22.03 -23.70 -1.65
C GLY A 72 21.83 -22.32 -2.27
N THR A 73 20.62 -21.75 -2.22
CA THR A 73 20.33 -20.40 -2.72
C THR A 73 20.30 -19.42 -1.55
N GLN A 74 21.08 -18.34 -1.62
CA GLN A 74 21.03 -17.27 -0.61
C GLN A 74 19.71 -16.50 -0.71
N TRP A 75 19.14 -16.17 0.45
CA TRP A 75 17.93 -15.34 0.57
C TRP A 75 18.10 -14.29 1.66
N ALA A 76 17.42 -13.14 1.50
CA ALA A 76 17.35 -12.09 2.49
C ALA A 76 16.02 -11.35 2.42
N PHE A 77 15.60 -10.78 3.55
CA PHE A 77 14.61 -9.72 3.54
C PHE A 77 15.27 -8.41 3.12
N MET A 78 14.61 -7.71 2.22
CA MET A 78 14.95 -6.38 1.74
C MET A 78 13.74 -5.49 1.91
N TRP A 79 13.96 -4.19 1.81
CA TRP A 79 12.87 -3.23 1.82
C TRP A 79 13.08 -2.17 0.76
N THR A 80 11.98 -1.54 0.35
CA THR A 80 11.98 -0.35 -0.51
C THR A 80 10.91 0.61 -0.04
N LYS A 81 11.07 1.90 -0.32
CA LYS A 81 10.03 2.90 -0.01
C LYS A 81 8.79 2.64 -0.88
N ALA A 82 7.61 2.81 -0.31
CA ALA A 82 6.37 2.69 -1.07
C ALA A 82 6.29 3.72 -2.20
N SER A 83 6.80 4.93 -1.99
CA SER A 83 6.92 5.95 -3.04
C SER A 83 7.78 5.48 -4.21
N THR A 84 8.95 4.88 -3.94
CA THR A 84 9.82 4.30 -4.98
C THR A 84 9.13 3.16 -5.73
N TRP A 85 8.43 2.28 -5.01
CA TRP A 85 7.66 1.20 -5.62
C TRP A 85 6.61 1.75 -6.59
N ILE A 86 5.86 2.78 -6.19
CA ILE A 86 4.84 3.42 -7.01
C ILE A 86 5.43 4.12 -8.23
N GLN A 87 6.54 4.84 -8.06
CA GLN A 87 7.21 5.54 -9.16
C GLN A 87 7.78 4.59 -10.22
N VAL A 88 8.27 3.42 -9.81
CA VAL A 88 8.93 2.48 -10.71
C VAL A 88 7.97 1.47 -11.32
N LEU A 89 6.97 1.01 -10.55
CA LEU A 89 6.13 -0.13 -10.92
C LEU A 89 4.66 0.23 -11.13
N SER A 90 4.30 1.51 -11.03
CA SER A 90 2.94 2.00 -11.23
C SER A 90 2.91 3.32 -12.00
N SER A 91 1.69 3.82 -12.28
CA SER A 91 1.48 5.20 -12.74
C SER A 91 1.30 6.11 -11.53
N THR A 92 1.91 7.29 -11.54
CA THR A 92 1.72 8.31 -10.48
C THR A 92 0.34 8.94 -10.50
N ASP A 93 -0.35 8.94 -11.65
CA ASP A 93 -1.67 9.58 -11.82
C ASP A 93 -2.81 8.72 -11.27
N ALA A 94 -2.64 7.40 -11.29
CA ALA A 94 -3.61 6.44 -10.78
C ALA A 94 -2.90 5.19 -10.23
N PRO A 95 -2.12 5.32 -9.14
CA PRO A 95 -1.28 4.25 -8.66
C PRO A 95 -2.11 3.07 -8.18
N VAL A 96 -1.72 1.88 -8.64
CA VAL A 96 -2.31 0.60 -8.27
C VAL A 96 -1.25 -0.27 -7.62
N MET A 97 -1.59 -0.78 -6.43
CA MET A 97 -0.85 -1.84 -5.77
C MET A 97 -1.67 -3.13 -5.85
N ASP A 98 -1.25 -4.04 -6.71
CA ASP A 98 -1.88 -5.35 -6.84
C ASP A 98 -1.18 -6.36 -5.91
N LEU A 99 -1.94 -6.93 -4.98
CA LEU A 99 -1.45 -7.90 -3.99
C LEU A 99 -1.71 -9.35 -4.42
N ASP A 100 -2.08 -9.59 -5.68
CA ASP A 100 -2.28 -10.95 -6.19
C ASP A 100 -1.02 -11.81 -6.02
N GLY A 101 -1.20 -13.02 -5.49
CA GLY A 101 -0.11 -13.93 -5.15
C GLY A 101 0.76 -13.51 -3.95
N MET A 102 0.57 -12.33 -3.36
CA MET A 102 1.30 -11.90 -2.17
C MET A 102 0.74 -12.57 -0.91
N THR A 103 1.61 -13.17 -0.11
CA THR A 103 1.23 -13.89 1.10
C THR A 103 2.20 -13.60 2.23
N ASP A 104 1.64 -13.39 3.41
CA ASP A 104 2.35 -13.45 4.67
C ASP A 104 1.81 -14.62 5.50
N ASP A 105 2.70 -15.53 5.87
CA ASP A 105 2.36 -16.73 6.65
C ASP A 105 2.52 -16.51 8.16
N GLY A 106 2.94 -15.31 8.58
CA GLY A 106 3.15 -14.96 9.98
C GLY A 106 4.38 -15.62 10.61
N SER A 107 5.20 -16.34 9.83
CA SER A 107 6.40 -17.04 10.33
C SER A 107 7.44 -16.10 10.98
N ARG A 108 7.34 -14.79 10.70
CA ARG A 108 8.22 -13.76 11.24
C ARG A 108 7.56 -12.87 12.30
N ASP A 109 6.30 -13.10 12.66
CA ASP A 109 5.59 -12.26 13.63
C ASP A 109 6.26 -12.25 15.00
N GLY A 110 6.82 -13.39 15.44
CA GLY A 110 7.59 -13.46 16.68
C GLY A 110 8.86 -12.59 16.64
N LEU A 111 9.58 -12.59 15.52
CA LEU A 111 10.77 -11.76 15.32
C LEU A 111 10.42 -10.28 15.22
N ILE A 112 9.35 -9.96 14.48
CA ILE A 112 8.81 -8.59 14.35
C ILE A 112 8.48 -8.03 15.73
N ALA A 113 7.77 -8.79 16.57
CA ALA A 113 7.44 -8.38 17.93
C ALA A 113 8.68 -8.24 18.81
N GLU A 114 9.63 -9.18 18.73
CA GLU A 114 10.90 -9.13 19.47
C GLU A 114 11.72 -7.88 19.14
N LEU A 115 11.77 -7.52 17.85
CA LEU A 115 12.45 -6.32 17.38
C LEU A 115 11.61 -5.06 17.58
N GLY A 116 10.40 -5.13 18.11
CA GLY A 116 9.53 -3.97 18.31
C GLY A 116 9.18 -3.24 17.00
N VAL A 117 9.08 -3.98 15.90
CA VAL A 117 8.74 -3.45 14.57
C VAL A 117 7.23 -3.29 14.46
N SER A 118 6.78 -2.11 14.02
CA SER A 118 5.35 -1.84 13.81
C SER A 118 4.90 -2.38 12.46
N LYS A 119 4.37 -3.60 12.45
CA LYS A 119 3.91 -4.28 11.23
C LYS A 119 2.55 -3.76 10.77
N ILE A 120 2.43 -3.54 9.46
CA ILE A 120 1.19 -3.33 8.72
C ILE A 120 0.97 -4.58 7.87
N ASP A 121 -0.09 -5.33 8.18
CA ASP A 121 -0.42 -6.55 7.45
C ASP A 121 -0.93 -6.24 6.03
N LEU A 122 -0.76 -7.17 5.09
CA LEU A 122 -1.32 -7.04 3.73
C LEU A 122 -2.83 -6.76 3.72
N THR A 123 -3.56 -7.26 4.73
CA THR A 123 -5.01 -7.02 4.89
C THR A 123 -5.35 -5.57 5.25
N GLU A 124 -4.39 -4.83 5.80
CA GLU A 124 -4.53 -3.43 6.22
C GLU A 124 -4.13 -2.45 5.12
N PHE A 125 -3.47 -2.92 4.07
CA PHE A 125 -2.98 -2.07 2.98
C PHE A 125 -4.07 -1.17 2.38
N PRO A 126 -5.30 -1.63 2.08
CA PRO A 126 -6.34 -0.75 1.57
C PRO A 126 -6.65 0.44 2.49
N ARG A 127 -6.55 0.24 3.82
CA ARG A 127 -6.81 1.28 4.82
C ARG A 127 -5.64 2.25 4.96
N VAL A 128 -4.41 1.78 4.82
CA VAL A 128 -3.19 2.60 4.94
C VAL A 128 -2.90 3.37 3.65
N PHE A 129 -2.93 2.69 2.50
CA PHE A 129 -2.54 3.24 1.21
C PHE A 129 -3.67 3.97 0.48
N GLY A 130 -4.94 3.59 0.72
CA GLY A 130 -6.11 4.22 0.12
C GLY A 130 -6.18 5.74 0.36
N PRO A 131 -6.05 6.22 1.61
CA PRO A 131 -6.00 7.65 1.92
C PRO A 131 -4.83 8.40 1.27
N LEU A 132 -3.76 7.71 0.88
CA LEU A 132 -2.57 8.27 0.22
C LEU A 132 -2.69 8.31 -1.31
N GLY A 133 -3.89 8.04 -1.85
CA GLY A 133 -4.17 8.07 -3.29
C GLY A 133 -3.82 6.77 -4.02
N VAL A 134 -3.52 5.68 -3.30
CA VAL A 134 -3.13 4.40 -3.91
C VAL A 134 -4.28 3.40 -3.87
N ARG A 135 -4.65 2.89 -5.04
CA ARG A 135 -5.67 1.84 -5.15
C ARG A 135 -5.05 0.47 -4.90
N VAL A 136 -5.44 -0.17 -3.80
CA VAL A 136 -5.01 -1.55 -3.50
C VAL A 136 -6.01 -2.56 -4.10
N LYS A 137 -5.50 -3.55 -4.83
CA LYS A 137 -6.27 -4.67 -5.40
C LYS A 137 -5.85 -6.00 -4.79
N ASN A 138 -6.76 -6.96 -4.81
CA ASN A 138 -6.52 -8.36 -4.41
C ASN A 138 -5.91 -8.52 -3.00
N ALA A 139 -6.17 -7.56 -2.11
CA ALA A 139 -5.72 -7.65 -0.72
C ALA A 139 -6.28 -8.92 -0.07
N PRO A 140 -5.46 -9.67 0.70
CA PRO A 140 -5.94 -10.85 1.40
C PRO A 140 -7.09 -10.48 2.32
N LYS A 141 -8.12 -11.34 2.39
CA LYS A 141 -9.23 -11.11 3.32
C LYS A 141 -8.75 -11.40 4.73
N ARG A 142 -9.08 -10.52 5.67
CA ARG A 142 -8.91 -10.76 7.11
C ARG A 142 -9.59 -12.09 7.45
N LYS A 143 -8.83 -13.09 7.90
CA LYS A 143 -9.44 -14.34 8.38
C LYS A 143 -10.30 -13.97 9.59
N ALA A 144 -11.60 -14.27 9.52
CA ALA A 144 -12.47 -14.18 10.68
C ALA A 144 -11.94 -15.16 11.71
N THR A 145 -11.37 -14.65 12.79
CA THR A 145 -11.06 -15.44 13.99
C THR A 145 -12.36 -16.10 14.43
N ARG A 146 -12.37 -17.43 14.43
CA ARG A 146 -13.49 -18.24 14.90
C ARG A 146 -13.22 -18.70 16.31
#